data_AF-A0A8H6IQ11-F1
#
_entry.id   AF-A0A8H6IQ11-F1
#
_cell.length_a   1.000
_cell.length_b   1.000
_cell.length_c   1.000
_cell.angle_alpha   90.00
_cell.angle_beta   90.00
_cell.angle_gamma   90.00
#
_symmetry.space_group_name_H-M   'P 1'
#
loop_
_entity.id
_entity.type
_entity.pdbx_description
1 polymer ?
#
loop_
_entity_poly.entity_id
_entity_poly.type
_entity_poly.pdbx_seq_one_letter_code
_entity_poly.pdbx_strand_id
1 'polypeptide(L)' 'MLRRALLKRVQIDGFILNDKTLSSPTARLPDEDILTNKDWNILTELKSILEPLYQQTKRCEGWGKGDGHGRL' A
#
# COMPACT_ATOMS: atom_id res chain seq x y z
N MET A 1 4.01 -3.00 -1.43
CA MET A 1 3.89 -1.59 -1.01
C MET A 1 2.65 -1.35 -0.12
N LEU A 2 1.45 -1.77 -0.50
CA LEU A 2 0.20 -1.56 0.27
C LEU A 2 0.25 -2.04 1.72
N ARG A 3 0.75 -3.26 1.97
CA ARG A 3 0.93 -3.78 3.34
C ARG A 3 1.78 -2.85 4.22
N ARG A 4 2.86 -2.30 3.66
CA ARG A 4 3.74 -1.36 4.37
C ARG A 4 3.04 -0.03 4.66
N ALA A 5 2.26 0.48 3.71
CA ALA A 5 1.49 1.71 3.91
C ALA A 5 0.47 1.55 5.05
N LEU A 6 -0.30 0.45 5.06
CA LEU A 6 -1.27 0.16 6.13
C LEU A 6 -0.61 0.02 7.50
N LEU A 7 0.53 -0.66 7.60
CA LEU A 7 1.30 -0.78 8.84
C LEU A 7 1.80 0.57 9.37
N LYS A 8 2.04 1.54 8.47
CA LYS A 8 2.51 2.87 8.82
C LYS A 8 1.40 3.88 9.07
N ARG A 9 0.12 3.51 8.94
CA ARG A 9 -1.02 4.43 9.09
C ARG A 9 -0.93 5.28 10.36
N VAL A 10 -0.71 4.67 11.52
CA VAL A 10 -0.58 5.40 12.80
C VAL A 10 0.57 6.42 12.79
N GLN A 11 1.69 6.09 12.15
CA GLN A 11 2.86 6.98 12.05
C GLN A 11 2.57 8.14 11.08
N ILE A 12 1.86 7.86 9.99
CA ILE A 12 1.44 8.86 9.01
C ILE A 12 0.43 9.83 9.63
N ASP A 13 -0.59 9.31 10.34
CA ASP A 13 -1.60 10.12 11.03
C ASP A 13 -0.95 11.01 12.10
N GLY A 14 0.02 10.47 12.86
CA GLY A 14 0.80 11.24 13.83
C GLY A 14 1.66 12.34 13.18
N PHE A 15 2.26 12.05 12.03
CA PHE A 15 3.01 13.06 11.26
C PHE A 15 2.08 14.19 10.79
N ILE A 16 0.91 13.87 10.23
CA ILE A 16 -0.07 14.86 9.76
C ILE A 16 -0.57 15.72 10.92
N LEU A 17 -0.80 15.12 12.10
CA LEU A 17 -1.19 15.87 13.30
C LEU A 17 -0.08 16.85 13.74
N ASN A 18 1.17 16.39 13.75
CA ASN A 18 2.31 17.27 14.04
C ASN A 18 2.46 18.39 13.02
N ASP A 19 2.28 18.10 11.73
CA ASP A 19 2.33 19.13 10.69
C ASP A 19 1.25 20.20 10.88
N LYS A 20 0.00 19.78 11.20
CA LYS A 20 -1.11 20.71 11.46
C LYS A 20 -0.89 21.58 12.71
N THR A 21 -0.14 21.07 13.70
CA THR A 21 0.08 21.76 14.98
C THR A 21 1.34 22.62 15.00
N LEU A 22 2.42 22.20 14.32
CA LEU A 22 3.75 22.80 14.42
C LEU A 22 4.18 23.58 13.16
N SER A 23 3.63 23.28 11.97
CA SER A 23 4.07 23.92 10.73
C SER A 23 3.38 25.27 10.46
N SER A 24 4.18 26.21 9.94
CA SER A 24 3.71 27.46 9.34
C SER A 24 2.69 27.16 8.24
N PRO A 25 1.63 27.96 8.04
CA PRO A 25 0.62 27.74 7.01
C PRO A 25 1.18 27.52 5.60
N THR A 26 2.32 28.13 5.29
CA THR A 26 3.03 28.02 4.00
C THR A 26 3.86 26.75 3.84
N ALA A 27 4.13 26.04 4.94
CA ALA A 27 4.93 24.81 4.97
C ALA A 27 4.08 23.56 5.28
N ARG A 28 2.76 23.72 5.47
CA ARG A 28 1.83 22.63 5.73
C ARG A 28 1.61 21.79 4.49
N LEU A 29 1.34 20.51 4.72
CA LEU A 29 0.92 19.60 3.68
C LEU A 29 -0.43 20.05 3.09
N PRO A 30 -0.58 20.08 1.75
CA PRO A 30 -1.87 20.31 1.11
C PRO A 30 -2.90 19.26 1.56
N ASP A 31 -4.17 19.66 1.69
CA ASP A 31 -5.24 18.74 2.09
C ASP A 31 -5.45 17.61 1.08
N GLU A 32 -5.13 17.83 -0.19
CA GLU A 32 -5.18 16.85 -1.28
C GLU A 32 -4.12 15.73 -1.16
N ASP A 33 -3.05 15.96 -0.41
CA ASP A 33 -2.02 14.95 -0.11
C ASP A 33 -2.38 14.10 1.13
N ILE A 34 -3.49 14.41 1.81
CA ILE A 34 -3.94 13.70 3.01
C ILE A 34 -4.97 12.65 2.63
N LEU A 35 -4.62 11.38 2.83
CA LEU A 35 -5.54 10.27 2.64
C LEU A 35 -6.69 10.33 3.66
N THR A 36 -7.92 10.31 3.13
CA THR A 36 -9.12 10.21 3.96
C THR A 36 -9.32 8.78 4.49
N ASN A 37 -10.21 8.60 5.46
CA ASN A 37 -10.59 7.27 5.93
C ASN A 37 -11.15 6.38 4.79
N LYS A 38 -11.83 6.99 3.81
CA LYS A 38 -12.34 6.25 2.64
C LYS A 38 -11.19 5.72 1.79
N ASP A 39 -10.16 6.53 1.58
CA ASP A 39 -8.98 6.12 0.80
C ASP A 39 -8.24 4.97 1.49
N TRP A 40 -8.12 5.01 2.82
CA TRP A 40 -7.55 3.91 3.60
C TRP A 40 -8.34 2.61 3.50
N ASN A 41 -9.67 2.69 3.45
CA ASN A 41 -10.51 1.51 3.24
C ASN A 41 -10.29 0.93 1.84
N ILE A 42 -10.26 1.77 0.80
CA ILE A 42 -9.96 1.35 -0.57
C ILE A 42 -8.58 0.67 -0.64
N LEU A 43 -7.55 1.20 0.01
CA LEU A 43 -6.22 0.56 0.04
C LEU A 43 -6.24 -0.82 0.73
N THR A 44 -7.10 -0.99 1.73
CA THR A 44 -7.30 -2.28 2.42
C THR A 44 -7.98 -3.29 1.51
N GLU A 45 -9.04 -2.87 0.81
CA GLU A 45 -9.74 -3.69 -0.19
C GLU A 45 -8.82 -4.07 -1.35
N LEU A 46 -8.09 -3.10 -1.91
CA LEU A 46 -7.10 -3.34 -2.98
C LEU A 46 -6.06 -4.36 -2.53
N LYS A 47 -5.54 -4.26 -1.30
CA LYS A 47 -4.63 -5.27 -0.77
C LYS A 47 -5.30 -6.65 -0.76
N SER A 48 -6.54 -6.76 -0.30
CA SER A 48 -7.25 -8.05 -0.21
C SER A 48 -7.47 -8.70 -1.58
N ILE A 49 -7.77 -7.91 -2.61
CA ILE A 49 -7.97 -8.37 -3.99
C ILE A 49 -6.63 -8.76 -4.64
N LEU A 50 -5.59 -7.97 -4.43
CA LEU A 50 -4.29 -8.18 -5.07
C LEU A 50 -3.45 -9.28 -4.40
N GLU A 51 -3.63 -9.55 -3.11
CA GLU A 51 -2.89 -10.58 -2.38
C GLU A 51 -2.99 -11.97 -3.05
N PRO A 52 -4.17 -12.54 -3.36
CA PRO A 52 -4.26 -13.85 -4.00
C PRO A 52 -3.62 -13.87 -5.39
N LEU A 53 -3.76 -12.80 -6.17
CA LEU A 53 -3.14 -12.69 -7.50
C LEU A 53 -1.62 -12.67 -7.40
N TYR A 54 -1.08 -11.89 -6.45
CA TYR A 54 0.35 -11.89 -6.17
C TYR A 54 0.85 -13.28 -5.79
N GLN A 55 0.14 -14.01 -4.91
CA GLN A 55 0.53 -15.36 -4.51
C GLN A 55 0.49 -16.35 -5.69
N GLN A 56 -0.50 -16.25 -6.58
CA GLN A 56 -0.55 -17.06 -7.80
C GLN A 56 0.63 -16.77 -8.72
N THR A 57 0.92 -15.49 -9.00
CA THR A 57 2.08 -15.09 -9.79
C THR A 57 3.37 -15.64 -9.20
N LYS A 58 3.59 -15.48 -7.88
CA LYS A 58 4.77 -16.01 -7.18
C LYS A 58 4.90 -17.52 -7.27
N ARG A 59 3.80 -18.27 -7.25
CA ARG A 59 3.82 -19.73 -7.45
C ARG A 59 4.25 -20.12 -8.87
N CYS A 60 3.88 -19.32 -9.87
CA CYS A 60 4.18 -19.59 -11.28
C CYS A 60 5.56 -19.07 -11.74
N GLU A 61 6.20 -18.16 -11.00
CA GLU A 61 7.52 -17.57 -11.35
C GLU A 61 8.66 -18.61 -11.51
N GLY A 62 8.49 -19.84 -11.03
CA GLY A 62 9.46 -20.93 -11.19
C GLY A 62 9.19 -21.89 -12.36
N TRP A 63 8.06 -21.76 -13.06
CA TRP A 63 7.59 -22.76 -14.04
C TRP A 63 8.27 -22.66 -15.42
N GLY A 64 9.19 -21.71 -15.61
CA GLY A 64 9.87 -21.47 -16.90
C GLY A 64 11.40 -21.47 -16.86
N LYS A 65 12.05 -21.94 -15.77
CA LYS A 65 13.52 -21.93 -15.64
C LYS A 65 14.20 -23.27 -15.87
N GLY A 66 13.44 -24.34 -16.09
CA GLY A 66 13.97 -25.63 -16.52
C GLY A 66 13.27 -26.05 -17.79
N ASP A 67 13.96 -26.81 -18.63
CA ASP A 67 13.50 -27.42 -19.89
C ASP A 67 12.33 -28.44 -19.70
N GLY A 68 11.59 -28.32 -18.60
CA GLY A 68 10.41 -29.11 -18.29
C GLY A 68 9.18 -28.39 -18.81
N HIS A 69 8.76 -28.78 -20.01
CA HIS A 69 7.42 -28.51 -20.52
C HIS A 69 6.39 -28.66 -19.39
N GLY A 70 5.71 -27.55 -19.08
CA GLY A 70 4.70 -27.47 -18.03
C GLY A 70 3.65 -28.55 -18.22
N ARG A 71 3.61 -29.50 -17.28
CA ARG A 71 2.57 -30.52 -17.19
C ARG A 71 1.45 -30.01 -16.28
N LEU A 72 0.37 -29.55 -16.89
CA LEU A 72 -0.98 -29.99 -16.54
C LEU A 72 -1.45 -30.92 -17.65
#